data_AF-A0A143ZBF9-F1
#
_entry.id   AF-A0A143ZBF9-F1
#
_cell.length_a   1.000
_cell.length_b   1.000
_cell.length_c   1.000
_cell.angle_alpha   90.00
_cell.angle_beta   90.00
_cell.angle_gamma   90.00
#
_symmetry.space_group_name_H-M   'P 1'
#
loop_
_entity.id
_entity.type
_entity.pdbx_description
1 polymer ?
#
loop_
_entity_poly.entity_id
_entity_poly.type
_entity_poly.pdbx_seq_one_letter_code
_entity_poly.pdbx_strand_id
1 'polypeptide(L)' 'MLAMTDINTIRNLRNNHDKSINHIAEELEINWRTAKKYADEDLLPEPKIRKKTGMMY' A
#
# COMPACT_ATOMS: atom_id res chain seq x y z
N MET A 1 -2.68 11.18 -6.50
CA MET A 1 -3.28 10.08 -5.70
C MET A 1 -3.23 8.85 -6.57
N LEU A 2 -2.63 7.75 -6.10
CA LEU A 2 -2.58 6.51 -6.88
C LEU A 2 -4.01 5.95 -7.01
N ALA A 3 -4.40 5.50 -8.19
CA ALA A 3 -5.70 4.87 -8.36
C ALA A 3 -5.71 3.53 -7.61
N MET A 4 -6.90 3.10 -7.16
CA MET A 4 -7.07 1.77 -6.57
C MET A 4 -6.57 0.67 -7.53
N THR A 5 -6.71 0.91 -8.83
CA THR A 5 -6.18 0.07 -9.91
C THR A 5 -4.68 -0.10 -9.78
N ASP A 6 -3.91 0.98 -9.68
CA ASP A 6 -2.44 0.95 -9.57
C ASP A 6 -1.97 0.15 -8.36
N ILE A 7 -2.65 0.32 -7.21
CA ILE A 7 -2.35 -0.41 -5.97
C ILE A 7 -2.57 -1.92 -6.16
N ASN A 8 -3.68 -2.31 -6.81
CA ASN A 8 -3.95 -3.71 -7.14
C ASN A 8 -2.92 -4.25 -8.15
N THR A 9 -2.51 -3.45 -9.13
CA THR A 9 -1.49 -3.85 -10.10
C THR A 9 -0.16 -4.11 -9.40
N ILE A 10 0.30 -3.23 -8.51
CA ILE A 10 1.51 -3.42 -7.69
C ILE A 10 1.44 -4.74 -6.91
N ARG A 11 0.31 -4.99 -6.25
CA ARG A 11 0.10 -6.21 -5.46
C ARG A 11 0.10 -7.47 -6.32
N ASN A 12 -0.50 -7.41 -7.51
CA ASN A 12 -0.52 -8.50 -8.46
C ASN A 12 0.89 -8.77 -9.04
N LEU A 13 1.62 -7.73 -9.39
CA LEU A 13 2.99 -7.84 -9.91
C LEU A 13 3.95 -8.42 -8.86
N ARG A 14 3.76 -8.10 -7.58
CA ARG A 14 4.57 -8.63 -6.49
C ARG A 14 4.26 -10.10 -6.19
N ASN A 15 2.98 -10.47 -6.08
CA ASN A 15 2.56 -11.82 -5.67
C ASN A 15 2.48 -12.84 -6.82
N ASN A 16 2.09 -12.44 -8.03
CA ASN A 16 1.94 -13.37 -9.15
C ASN A 16 3.18 -13.44 -10.05
N HIS A 17 3.98 -12.38 -10.10
CA HIS A 17 5.14 -12.31 -10.99
C HIS A 17 6.49 -12.26 -10.26
N ASP A 18 6.51 -12.32 -8.92
CA ASP A 18 7.71 -12.20 -8.07
C ASP A 18 8.62 -11.02 -8.45
N LYS A 19 8.04 -9.97 -9.06
CA LYS A 19 8.80 -8.83 -9.54
C LYS A 19 9.39 -8.08 -8.35
N SER A 20 10.61 -7.60 -8.53
CA SER A 20 11.26 -6.73 -7.55
C SER A 20 10.56 -5.37 -7.50
N ILE A 21 10.49 -4.76 -6.30
CA ILE A 21 9.86 -3.46 -6.10
C ILE A 21 10.45 -2.38 -7.02
N ASN A 22 11.76 -2.45 -7.29
CA ASN A 22 12.43 -1.58 -8.27
C ASN A 22 11.81 -1.70 -9.66
N HIS A 23 11.59 -2.93 -10.13
CA HIS A 23 11.04 -3.20 -11.45
C HIS A 23 9.59 -2.70 -11.56
N ILE A 24 8.81 -2.83 -10.48
CA ILE A 24 7.44 -2.30 -10.41
C ILE A 24 7.45 -0.76 -10.39
N ALA A 25 8.41 -0.14 -9.71
CA ALA A 25 8.57 1.31 -9.67
C ALA A 25 8.93 1.89 -11.04
N GLU A 26 9.81 1.20 -11.78
CA GLU A 26 10.17 1.56 -13.16
C GLU A 26 9.02 1.31 -14.14
N GLU A 27 8.31 0.18 -14.03
CA GLU A 27 7.18 -0.16 -14.92
C GLU A 27 6.00 0.81 -14.78
N LEU A 28 5.69 1.22 -13.54
CA LEU A 28 4.58 2.15 -13.25
C LEU A 28 5.04 3.62 -13.21
N GLU A 29 6.32 3.90 -13.42
CA GLU A 29 6.94 5.23 -13.28
C GLU A 29 6.56 5.93 -11.96
N ILE A 30 6.53 5.16 -10.87
CA ILE A 30 6.21 5.65 -9.53
C ILE A 30 7.44 5.70 -8.65
N ASN A 31 7.34 6.49 -7.57
CA ASN A 31 8.38 6.50 -6.56
C ASN A 31 8.52 5.10 -5.94
N TRP A 32 9.76 4.62 -5.84
CA TRP A 32 10.10 3.36 -5.18
C TRP A 32 9.50 3.23 -3.77
N ARG A 33 9.46 4.33 -3.00
CA ARG A 33 8.84 4.34 -1.66
C ARG A 33 7.34 4.03 -1.73
N THR A 34 6.66 4.53 -2.76
CA THR A 34 5.25 4.29 -3.03
C THR A 34 5.03 2.84 -3.47
N ALA A 35 5.84 2.35 -4.41
CA ALA A 35 5.82 0.95 -4.84
C ALA A 35 6.03 0.01 -3.65
N LYS A 36 7.03 0.26 -2.81
CA LYS A 36 7.33 -0.52 -1.60
C LYS A 36 6.15 -0.52 -0.63
N LYS A 37 5.60 0.67 -0.34
CA LYS A 37 4.46 0.81 0.58
C LYS A 37 3.27 -0.06 0.18
N TYR A 38 2.99 -0.19 -1.12
CA TYR A 38 1.86 -0.96 -1.61
C TYR A 38 2.21 -2.43 -1.94
N ALA A 39 3.50 -2.76 -2.12
CA ALA A 39 3.97 -4.12 -2.42
C ALA A 39 4.18 -4.99 -1.17
N ASP A 40 4.66 -4.42 -0.05
CA ASP A 40 4.99 -5.15 1.19
C ASP A 40 3.75 -5.53 2.04
N GLU A 41 2.54 -5.39 1.50
CA GLU A 41 1.28 -5.67 2.22
C GLU A 41 1.05 -4.81 3.49
N ASP A 42 1.88 -3.78 3.73
CA ASP A 42 1.71 -2.78 4.81
C ASP A 42 0.64 -1.74 4.43
N LEU A 43 -0.58 -2.23 4.21
CA LEU A 43 -1.76 -1.42 3.98
C LEU A 43 -2.70 -1.55 5.18
N LEU A 44 -2.16 -1.26 6.36
CA LEU A 44 -2.97 -0.93 7.51
C LEU A 44 -2.62 0.48 7.99
N PRO A 45 -3.21 1.54 7.41
CA PRO A 45 -3.90 2.44 8.30
C PRO A 45 -5.06 1.62 8.86
N GLU A 46 -4.80 0.81 9.89
CA GLU A 46 -5.89 0.46 10.80
C GLU A 46 -6.52 1.81 11.11
N PRO A 47 -7.83 2.03 10.85
CA PRO A 47 -8.45 3.22 11.36
C PRO A 47 -8.13 3.15 12.86
N LYS A 48 -7.31 4.08 13.36
CA LYS A 48 -7.25 4.34 14.79
C LYS A 48 -8.66 4.81 15.11
N ILE A 49 -9.56 3.85 15.32
CA ILE A 49 -10.85 4.05 15.94
C ILE A 49 -10.41 4.53 17.31
N ARG A 50 -10.22 5.84 17.45
CA ARG A 50 -10.16 6.51 18.72
C ARG A 50 -11.54 6.30 19.30
N LYS A 51 -11.76 5.14 19.91
CA LYS A 51 -12.87 4.91 20.82
C LYS A 51 -12.63 5.94 21.91
N LYS A 52 -13.25 7.11 21.80
CA LYS A 52 -13.51 7.98 22.94
C LYS A 52 -14.50 7.21 23.79
N THR A 53 -14.02 6.23 24.54
CA THR A 53 -14.75 5.66 25.67
C THR A 53 -14.96 6.85 26.60
N GLY A 54 -16.22 7.13 26.91
CA GLY A 54 -16.66 8.37 27.52
C GLY A 54 -15.85 8.75 28.75
N MET A 55 -15.60 10.05 28.89
CA MET A 55 -15.38 10.62 30.21
C MET A 55 -16.68 10.43 30.98
N MET A 56 -16.76 9.34 31.76
CA MET A 56 -17.58 9.31 32.96
C MET A 56 -16.81 10.14 33.99
N TYR A 57 -17.37 11.27 34.42
CA TYR A 57 -17.45 11.76 35.81
C TYR A 57 -18.31 13.03 35.83
#